data_AF-A0A967HB23-F1
#
_entry.id   AF-A0A967HB23-F1
#
_cell.length_a   1.000
_cell.length_b   1.000
_cell.length_c   1.000
_cell.angle_alpha   90.00
_cell.angle_beta   90.00
_cell.angle_gamma   90.00
#
_symmetry.space_group_name_H-M   'P 1'
#
loop_
_entity.id
_entity.type
_entity.pdbx_description
1 polymer ?
#
loop_
_entity_poly.entity_id
_entity_poly.type
_entity_poly.pdbx_seq_one_letter_code
_entity_poly.pdbx_strand_id
1 'polypeptide(L)' 'VVADATEVLVTLNDGRVFDAEVVGTDPYTDVAVVKIDPDDGADLPVLDVGDSDAL' A
#
# COMPACT_ATOMS: atom_id res chain seq x y z
N VAL A 1 -8.15 -1.97 2.99
CA VAL A 1 -9.29 -2.45 2.17
C VAL A 1 -9.70 -1.36 1.21
N VAL A 2 -9.81 -1.67 -0.10
CA VAL A 2 -9.95 -0.67 -1.20
C VAL A 2 -11.02 -1.04 -2.23
N ALA A 3 -11.84 -2.06 -1.97
CA ALA A 3 -12.91 -2.45 -2.88
C ALA A 3 -13.96 -1.33 -3.01
N ASP A 4 -14.41 -1.08 -4.25
CA ASP A 4 -15.38 -0.03 -4.62
C ASP A 4 -15.00 1.41 -4.22
N ALA A 5 -13.72 1.65 -3.87
CA ALA A 5 -13.25 2.97 -3.50
C ALA A 5 -13.14 3.88 -4.73
N THR A 6 -13.74 5.06 -4.65
CA THR A 6 -13.58 6.12 -5.67
C THR A 6 -12.25 6.86 -5.51
N GLU A 7 -11.71 6.89 -4.29
CA GLU A 7 -10.48 7.57 -3.91
C GLU A 7 -9.81 6.78 -2.78
N VAL A 8 -8.48 6.71 -2.79
CA VAL A 8 -7.67 6.02 -1.77
C VAL A 8 -6.60 6.98 -1.26
N LEU A 9 -6.62 7.22 0.05
CA LEU A 9 -5.62 8.03 0.75
C LEU A 9 -4.79 7.13 1.67
N VAL A 10 -3.47 7.31 1.65
CA VAL A 10 -2.53 6.61 2.53
C VAL A 10 -1.92 7.61 3.49
N THR A 11 -2.17 7.40 4.78
CA THR A 11 -1.55 8.16 5.86
C THR A 11 -0.39 7.35 6.44
N LEU A 12 0.82 7.92 6.38
CA LEU A 12 2.01 7.33 6.99
C LEU A 12 2.05 7.58 8.50
N ASN A 13 2.87 6.81 9.20
CA ASN A 13 3.05 6.92 10.66
C ASN A 13 3.63 8.29 11.10
N ASP A 14 4.29 9.01 10.21
CA ASP A 14 4.81 10.36 10.43
C ASP A 14 3.78 11.48 10.16
N GLY A 15 2.56 11.12 9.72
CA GLY A 15 1.46 12.04 9.47
C GLY A 15 1.38 12.59 8.05
N ARG A 16 2.31 12.23 7.14
CA ARG A 16 2.17 12.55 5.70
C ARG A 16 0.98 11.79 5.11
N VAL A 17 0.28 12.43 4.16
CA VAL A 17 -0.89 11.87 3.46
C VAL A 17 -0.65 11.92 1.97
N PHE A 18 -0.93 10.82 1.28
CA PHE A 18 -0.74 10.68 -0.16
C PHE A 18 -2.01 10.16 -0.83
N ASP A 19 -2.31 10.66 -2.02
CA ASP A 19 -3.19 9.98 -2.96
C ASP A 19 -2.53 8.67 -3.41
N ALA A 20 -3.34 7.63 -3.52
CA ALA A 20 -2.90 6.31 -3.92
C ALA A 20 -3.68 5.78 -5.11
N GLU A 21 -2.97 5.12 -6.01
CA GLU A 21 -3.55 4.41 -7.14
C GLU A 21 -3.65 2.92 -6.83
N VAL A 22 -4.77 2.31 -7.20
CA VAL A 22 -4.93 0.85 -7.11
C VAL A 22 -4.17 0.21 -8.28
N VAL A 23 -3.13 -0.55 -7.97
CA VAL A 23 -2.33 -1.28 -8.97
C VAL A 23 -3.00 -2.60 -9.35
N GLY A 24 -3.65 -3.25 -8.39
CA GLY A 24 -4.38 -4.50 -8.63
C GLY A 24 -5.12 -4.99 -7.39
N THR A 25 -6.11 -5.85 -7.63
CA THR A 25 -6.92 -6.49 -6.59
C THR A 25 -7.08 -7.97 -6.92
N ASP A 26 -7.08 -8.82 -5.90
CA ASP A 26 -7.44 -10.23 -5.97
C ASP A 26 -8.60 -10.50 -5.00
N PRO A 27 -9.85 -10.55 -5.51
CA PRO A 27 -11.02 -10.83 -4.69
C PRO A 27 -11.06 -12.25 -4.11
N TYR A 28 -10.31 -13.21 -4.66
CA TYR A 28 -10.31 -14.59 -4.19
C TYR A 28 -9.48 -14.76 -2.91
N THR A 29 -8.34 -14.08 -2.84
CA THR A 29 -7.47 -14.09 -1.65
C THR A 29 -7.68 -12.90 -0.71
N ASP A 30 -8.57 -11.97 -1.07
CA ASP A 30 -8.86 -10.72 -0.34
C ASP A 30 -7.62 -9.82 -0.16
N VAL A 31 -6.83 -9.69 -1.23
CA VAL A 31 -5.58 -8.89 -1.27
C VAL A 31 -5.68 -7.80 -2.34
N ALA A 32 -5.04 -6.66 -2.07
CA ALA A 32 -4.89 -5.59 -3.05
C ALA A 32 -3.52 -4.92 -2.93
N VAL A 33 -3.01 -4.39 -4.03
CA VAL A 33 -1.78 -3.61 -4.11
C VAL A 33 -2.13 -2.19 -4.51
N VAL A 34 -1.63 -1.22 -3.75
CA VAL A 34 -1.75 0.22 -4.02
C VAL A 34 -0.38 0.86 -4.14
N LYS A 35 -0.29 1.95 -4.89
CA LYS A 35 0.93 2.72 -5.11
C LYS A 35 0.73 4.15 -4.66
N ILE A 36 1.72 4.68 -3.96
CA ILE A 36 1.86 6.10 -3.67
C ILE A 36 3.14 6.61 -4.29
N ASP A 37 3.14 7.86 -4.75
CA ASP A 37 4.32 8.53 -5.30
C ASP A 37 4.76 9.63 -4.31
N PRO A 38 5.76 9.37 -3.46
CA PRO A 38 6.29 10.39 -2.57
C PRO A 38 7.05 11.46 -3.35
N ASP A 39 6.93 12.72 -2.91
CA ASP A 39 7.60 13.85 -3.54
C ASP A 39 9.12 13.63 -3.69
N ASP A 40 9.67 14.14 -4.80
CA ASP A 40 11.11 14.16 -5.11
C ASP A 40 11.82 12.78 -5.09
N GLY A 41 11.07 11.68 -5.26
CA GLY A 41 11.63 10.33 -5.29
C GLY A 41 12.18 9.90 -3.94
N ALA A 42 11.66 10.47 -2.84
CA ALA A 42 12.07 10.11 -1.50
C ALA A 42 11.79 8.63 -1.21
N ASP A 43 12.82 7.90 -0.75
CA ASP A 43 12.67 6.52 -0.34
C ASP A 43 11.75 6.42 0.88
N LEU A 44 10.75 5.54 0.80
CA LEU A 44 9.92 5.18 1.93
C LEU A 44 10.59 4.07 2.73
N PRO A 45 10.48 4.07 4.06
CA PRO A 45 10.95 2.94 4.85
C PRO A 45 10.16 1.68 4.45
N VAL A 46 10.89 0.59 4.18
CA VAL A 46 10.32 -0.73 3.86
C VAL A 46 10.70 -1.75 4.93
N LEU A 47 9.85 -2.75 5.09
CA LEU A 47 10.12 -3.92 5.92
C LEU A 47 10.55 -5.09 5.05
N ASP A 48 11.50 -5.89 5.54
CA ASP A 48 11.85 -7.16 4.92
C ASP A 48 10.67 -8.14 5.03
N VAL A 49 10.46 -8.94 3.98
CA VAL A 49 9.43 -9.99 3.97
C VAL A 49 9.96 -11.21 4.71
N GLY A 50 9.19 -11.69 5.71
CA GLY A 50 9.50 -12.93 6.44
C GLY A 50 8.96 -14.18 5.76
N ASP A 51 9.47 -15.34 6.18
CA ASP A 51 8.96 -16.66 5.77
C ASP A 51 7.85 -17.12 6.73
N SER A 52 6.64 -17.33 6.20
CA SER A 52 5.47 -17.76 6.96
C SER A 52 5.48 -19.27 7.29
N ASP A 53 6.25 -20.08 6.57
CA ASP A 53 6.26 -21.54 6.72
C ASP A 53 7.31 -22.01 7.75
N ALA A 54 8.22 -21.13 8.16
CA ALA A 54 9.31 -21.41 9.08
C ALA A 54 8.93 -21.32 10.59
N LEU A 55 7.64 -21.41 10.92
CA LEU A 55 7.08 -21.31 12.28
C LEU A 55 6.78 -22.66 12.93
#